data_AF-A0A353Y7N5-F1
#
_entry.id   AF-A0A353Y7N5-F1
#
_cell.length_a   1.000
_cell.length_b   1.000
_cell.length_c   1.000
_cell.angle_alpha   90.00
_cell.angle_beta   90.00
_cell.angle_gamma   90.00
#
_symmetry.space_group_name_H-M   'P 1'
#
loop_
_entity.id
_entity.type
_entity.pdbx_description
1 polymer ?
#
loop_
_entity_poly.entity_id
_entity_poly.type
_entity_poly.pdbx_seq_one_letter_code
_entity_poly.pdbx_strand_id
1 'polypeptide(L)' 'MAEIVTHPASPVESASAPSVTHVDALPPGTRLAEFEIQGLLGVGGFGLVYRAYDTSLQRTVAIKEY' A
#
# COMPACT_ATOMS: atom_id res chain seq x y z
N MET A 1 5.91 37.51 -22.16
CA MET A 1 6.16 37.16 -20.74
C MET A 1 5.16 36.07 -20.37
N ALA A 2 5.54 34.80 -20.43
CA ALA A 2 4.70 33.68 -20.00
C ALA A 2 5.54 32.84 -19.03
N GLU A 3 5.04 32.72 -17.80
CA GLU A 3 5.71 32.08 -16.68
C GLU A 3 5.47 30.57 -16.76
N ILE A 4 6.56 29.79 -16.79
CA ILE A 4 6.50 28.33 -16.65
C ILE A 4 6.36 28.00 -15.16
N VAL A 5 5.13 27.81 -14.68
CA VAL A 5 4.90 27.25 -13.35
C VAL A 5 5.28 25.77 -13.34
N THR A 6 6.43 25.47 -12.73
CA THR A 6 6.85 24.12 -12.39
C THR A 6 5.92 23.58 -11.32
N HIS A 7 5.04 22.64 -11.67
CA HIS A 7 4.45 21.74 -10.68
C HIS A 7 5.39 20.53 -10.55
N PRO A 8 5.99 20.27 -9.38
CA PRO A 8 6.67 19.00 -9.16
C PRO A 8 5.64 17.89 -9.29
N ALA A 9 5.99 16.85 -10.06
CA ALA A 9 5.16 15.67 -10.26
C ALA A 9 4.73 15.09 -8.91
N SER A 10 3.46 15.28 -8.54
CA SER A 10 2.81 14.46 -7.53
C SER A 10 2.91 13.01 -8.00
N PRO A 11 3.58 12.12 -7.25
CA PRO A 11 3.67 10.73 -7.66
C PRO A 11 2.27 10.11 -7.52
N VAL A 12 1.70 9.84 -8.69
CA VAL A 12 0.81 8.72 -8.97
C VAL A 12 -0.44 8.59 -8.11
N GLU A 13 -1.52 9.13 -8.67
CA GLU A 13 -2.82 8.49 -8.66
C GLU A 13 -2.65 7.00 -9.03
N SER A 14 -2.79 6.09 -8.06
CA SER A 14 -2.78 4.63 -8.26
C SER A 14 -3.59 4.02 -7.10
N ALA A 15 -4.76 3.43 -7.28
CA ALA A 15 -5.40 2.94 -8.48
C ALA A 15 -6.92 2.91 -8.30
N SER A 16 -7.64 3.34 -9.34
CA SER A 16 -9.01 2.92 -9.60
C SER A 16 -8.96 1.57 -10.32
N ALA A 17 -9.35 0.49 -9.63
CA ALA A 17 -9.73 -0.78 -10.26
C ALA A 17 -10.66 -1.58 -9.32
N PRO A 18 -11.96 -1.70 -9.61
CA PRO A 18 -12.79 -2.71 -8.97
C PRO A 18 -12.50 -4.05 -9.67
N SER A 19 -11.72 -4.91 -9.04
CA SER A 19 -11.66 -6.32 -9.42
C SER A 19 -11.81 -7.16 -8.17
N VAL A 20 -13.07 -7.46 -7.89
CA VAL A 20 -13.52 -8.36 -6.83
C VAL A 20 -13.09 -9.77 -7.21
N THR A 21 -11.91 -10.22 -6.77
CA THR A 21 -11.59 -11.66 -6.64
C THR A 21 -10.50 -11.96 -5.59
N HIS A 22 -10.52 -11.32 -4.42
CA HIS A 22 -10.09 -11.85 -3.10
C HIS A 22 -10.37 -10.75 -2.07
N VAL A 23 -11.52 -10.81 -1.39
CA VAL A 23 -12.34 -9.63 -1.02
C VAL A 23 -11.69 -8.58 -0.10
N ASP A 24 -10.56 -8.84 0.57
CA ASP A 24 -9.97 -7.86 1.50
C ASP A 24 -8.47 -7.60 1.34
N ALA A 25 -7.75 -8.38 0.52
CA ALA A 25 -6.30 -8.28 0.53
C ALA A 25 -5.79 -7.05 -0.24
N LEU A 26 -5.20 -6.09 0.49
CA LEU A 26 -4.53 -4.94 -0.12
C LEU A 26 -3.46 -5.42 -1.14
N PRO A 27 -3.45 -4.85 -2.36
CA PRO A 27 -2.50 -5.26 -3.37
C PRO A 27 -1.06 -4.97 -2.92
N PRO A 28 -0.09 -5.81 -3.30
CA PRO A 28 1.31 -5.53 -3.04
C PRO A 28 1.72 -4.22 -3.75
N GLY A 29 2.40 -3.34 -3.03
CA GLY A 29 2.68 -1.96 -3.42
C GLY A 29 1.77 -0.93 -2.78
N THR A 30 0.68 -1.33 -2.11
CA THR A 30 -0.13 -0.39 -1.32
C THR A 30 0.67 0.17 -0.15
N ARG A 31 0.76 1.50 -0.05
CA ARG A 31 1.28 2.16 1.17
C ARG A 31 0.16 2.44 2.16
N LEU A 32 0.31 1.85 3.34
CA LEU A 32 -0.40 2.23 4.55
C LEU A 32 0.52 3.15 5.37
N ALA A 33 0.38 4.46 5.16
CA ALA A 33 1.25 5.47 5.78
C ALA A 33 2.75 5.19 5.53
N GLU A 34 3.53 4.89 6.57
CA GLU A 34 4.96 4.57 6.49
C GLU A 34 5.27 3.10 6.16
N PHE A 35 4.22 2.28 6.06
CA PHE A 35 4.31 0.85 5.77
C PHE A 35 3.94 0.57 4.32
N GLU A 36 4.80 -0.15 3.60
CA GLU A 36 4.54 -0.58 2.23
C GLU A 36 4.13 -2.05 2.24
N ILE A 37 2.88 -2.36 1.91
CA ILE A 37 2.40 -3.74 1.80
C ILE A 37 3.18 -4.45 0.69
N GLN A 38 3.95 -5.47 1.05
CA GLN A 38 4.67 -6.32 0.12
C GLN A 38 3.83 -7.52 -0.35
N GLY A 39 2.77 -7.85 0.39
CA GLY A 39 1.82 -8.89 0.01
C GLY A 39 1.11 -9.50 1.23
N LEU A 40 0.12 -10.33 0.95
CA LEU A 40 -0.61 -11.09 1.97
C LEU A 40 0.25 -12.27 2.45
N LEU A 41 0.50 -12.35 3.76
CA LEU A 41 1.16 -13.49 4.41
C LEU A 41 0.19 -14.63 4.69
N GLY A 42 -1.07 -14.30 5.02
CA GLY A 42 -2.07 -15.32 5.26
C GLY A 42 -3.42 -14.75 5.68
N VAL A 43 -4.46 -15.53 5.46
CA VAL A 43 -5.82 -15.27 5.91
C VAL A 43 -6.17 -16.30 6.97
N GLY A 44 -6.54 -15.84 8.16
CA GLY A 44 -7.01 -16.70 9.24
C GLY A 44 -8.44 -16.35 9.63
N GLY A 45 -9.04 -17.15 10.50
CA GLY A 45 -10.37 -16.84 11.07
C GLY A 45 -10.44 -15.56 11.91
N PHE A 46 -9.32 -14.86 12.10
CA PHE A 46 -9.18 -13.64 12.90
C PHE A 46 -8.67 -12.44 12.08
N GLY A 47 -8.79 -12.51 10.74
CA GLY A 47 -8.42 -11.43 9.83
C GLY A 47 -7.26 -11.76 8.89
N LEU A 48 -6.74 -10.73 8.23
CA LEU A 48 -5.67 -10.82 7.24
C LEU A 48 -4.34 -10.38 7.83
N VAL A 49 -3.29 -11.14 7.53
CA VAL A 49 -1.92 -10.80 7.90
C VAL A 49 -1.17 -10.43 6.64
N TYR A 50 -0.66 -9.21 6.57
CA TYR A 50 0.13 -8.68 5.48
C TYR A 50 1.59 -8.58 5.87
N ARG A 51 2.48 -8.86 4.93
CA ARG A 51 3.87 -8.46 5.00
C ARG A 51 3.93 -7.01 4.57
N ALA A 52 4.49 -6.15 5.41
CA ALA A 52 4.75 -4.76 5.06
C ALA A 52 6.22 -4.39 5.31
N TYR A 53 6.74 -3.43 4.58
CA TYR A 53 8.03 -2.82 4.83
C TYR A 53 7.83 -1.49 5.54
N ASP A 54 8.31 -1.41 6.78
CA ASP A 54 8.34 -0.19 7.55
C ASP A 54 9.52 0.66 7.08
N THR A 55 9.22 1.81 6.49
CA THR A 55 10.24 2.73 5.96
C THR A 55 10.91 3.59 7.05
N SER A 56 10.26 3.73 8.20
CA SER A 56 10.72 4.51 9.35
C SER A 56 11.75 3.73 10.17
N LEU A 57 11.45 2.46 10.44
CA LEU A 57 12.31 1.51 11.14
C LEU A 57 13.18 0.69 10.19
N GLN A 58 13.01 0.85 8.87
CA GLN A 58 13.75 0.15 7.81
C GLN A 58 13.74 -1.37 7.95
N ARG A 59 12.58 -1.96 8.25
CA ARG A 59 12.45 -3.40 8.50
C ARG A 59 11.16 -3.98 7.93
N THR A 60 11.17 -5.28 7.68
CA THR A 60 9.93 -6.00 7.32
C THR A 60 9.11 -6.27 8.59
N VAL A 61 7.84 -5.90 8.59
CA VAL A 61 6.87 -6.12 9.67
C VAL A 61 5.66 -6.91 9.15
N ALA A 62 4.91 -7.52 10.07
CA ALA A 62 3.63 -8.11 9.78
C ALA A 62 2.51 -7.18 10.27
N ILE A 63 1.63 -6.74 9.38
CA ILE A 63 0.43 -5.98 9.73
C ILE A 63 -0.73 -6.96 9.80
N LYS A 64 -1.47 -6.92 10.90
CA LYS A 64 -2.70 -7.69 11.06
C LYS A 64 -3.88 -6.74 11.03
N GLU A 65 -4.78 -6.97 10.09
CA GLU A 65 -6.08 -6.33 10.03
C GLU A 65 -7.06 -7.17 10.86
N TYR A 66 -7.85 -6.52 11.73
CA TYR A 66 -8.82 -7.12 12.63
C TYR A 66 -10.24 -6.79 12.19
#